data_AF-A0A926RNZ5-F1
#
_entry.id   AF-A0A926RNZ5-F1
#
_cell.length_a   1.000
_cell.length_b   1.000
_cell.length_c   1.000
_cell.angle_alpha   90.00
_cell.angle_beta   90.00
_cell.angle_gamma   90.00
#
_symmetry.space_group_name_H-M   'P 1'
#
loop_
_entity.id
_entity.type
_entity.pdbx_description
1 polymer ?
#
loop_
_entity_poly.entity_id
_entity_poly.type
_entity_poly.pdbx_seq_one_letter_code
_entity_poly.pdbx_strand_id
1 'polypeptide(L)' 'FGTQLLGVLSINIFVFVVAYIVWSLMKVTMGIRLSKEAEMKGTDVSETGVIAYSIRD' A
#
# COMPACT_ATOMS: atom_id res chain seq x y z
N PHE A 1 -13.57 -31.52 -3.68
CA PHE A 1 -12.39 -30.84 -3.09
C PHE A 1 -11.36 -30.37 -4.12
N GLY A 2 -11.02 -31.15 -5.17
CA GLY A 2 -10.05 -30.70 -6.19
C GLY A 2 -10.44 -29.42 -6.95
N THR A 3 -11.71 -29.27 -7.34
CA THR A 3 -12.22 -28.03 -7.98
C THR A 3 -12.16 -26.81 -7.07
N GLN A 4 -12.39 -26.99 -5.77
CA GLN A 4 -12.28 -25.93 -4.77
C GLN A 4 -10.82 -25.46 -4.61
N LEU A 5 -9.88 -26.41 -4.52
CA LEU A 5 -8.46 -26.10 -4.45
C LEU A 5 -7.99 -25.35 -5.71
N LEU A 6 -8.43 -25.79 -6.89
CA LEU A 6 -8.13 -25.12 -8.15
C LEU A 6 -8.65 -23.67 -8.14
N GLY A 7 -9.90 -23.46 -7.75
CA GLY A 7 -10.49 -22.12 -7.68
C GLY A 7 -9.73 -21.18 -6.73
N VAL A 8 -9.39 -21.66 -5.53
CA VAL A 8 -8.61 -20.88 -4.55
C VAL A 8 -7.24 -20.51 -5.11
N LEU A 9 -6.51 -21.46 -5.68
CA LEU A 9 -5.18 -21.19 -6.25
C LEU A 9 -5.25 -20.24 -7.44
N SER A 10 -6.22 -20.42 -8.34
CA SER A 10 -6.41 -19.56 -9.51
C SER A 10 -6.63 -18.09 -9.10
N ILE A 11 -7.51 -17.84 -8.13
CA ILE A 11 -7.80 -16.47 -7.68
C ILE A 11 -6.60 -15.86 -6.97
N ASN A 12 -5.95 -16.60 -6.06
CA ASN A 12 -4.80 -16.09 -5.30
C ASN A 12 -3.64 -15.71 -6.23
N ILE A 13 -3.30 -16.59 -7.18
CA ILE A 13 -2.22 -16.33 -8.13
C ILE A 13 -2.56 -15.13 -9.01
N PHE A 14 -3.78 -15.09 -9.56
CA PHE A 14 -4.21 -14.00 -10.43
C PHE A 14 -4.17 -12.65 -9.70
N VAL A 15 -4.79 -12.56 -8.52
CA VAL A 15 -4.85 -11.31 -7.74
C VAL A 15 -3.44 -10.89 -7.32
N PHE A 16 -2.60 -11.82 -6.85
CA PHE A 16 -1.23 -11.51 -6.46
C PHE A 16 -0.41 -10.95 -7.63
N VAL A 17 -0.46 -11.61 -8.80
CA VAL A 17 0.31 -11.17 -9.97
C VAL A 17 -0.18 -9.81 -10.48
N VAL A 18 -1.49 -9.62 -10.60
CA VAL A 18 -2.06 -8.35 -11.07
C VAL A 18 -1.75 -7.22 -10.09
N ALA A 19 -1.93 -7.45 -8.78
CA ALA A 19 -1.56 -6.46 -7.77
C ALA A 19 -0.06 -6.17 -7.84
N TYR A 20 0.79 -7.18 -7.89
CA TYR A 20 2.24 -6.97 -8.00
C TYR A 20 2.62 -6.09 -9.19
N ILE A 21 2.01 -6.32 -10.37
CA ILE A 21 2.24 -5.50 -11.57
C ILE A 21 1.78 -4.05 -11.33
N VAL A 22 0.54 -3.84 -10.88
CA VAL A 22 -0.03 -2.49 -10.66
C VAL A 22 0.81 -1.70 -9.65
N TRP A 23 1.11 -2.30 -8.50
CA TRP A 23 1.90 -1.64 -7.45
C TRP A 23 3.33 -1.36 -7.90
N SER A 24 3.94 -2.26 -8.69
CA SER A 24 5.27 -2.03 -9.28
C SER A 24 5.25 -0.87 -10.27
N LEU A 25 4.24 -0.78 -11.14
CA LEU A 25 4.11 0.33 -12.09
C LEU A 25 3.91 1.67 -11.35
N MET A 26 3.05 1.73 -10.34
CA MET A 26 2.86 2.94 -9.54
C MET A 26 4.16 3.35 -8.82
N LYS A 27 4.90 2.38 -8.28
CA LYS A 27 6.19 2.62 -7.62
C LYS A 27 7.21 3.29 -8.54
N VAL A 28 7.30 2.87 -9.80
CA VAL A 28 8.30 3.40 -10.74
C VAL A 28 7.84 4.70 -11.41
N THR A 29 6.54 4.91 -11.59
CA THR A 29 6.00 6.08 -12.29
C THR A 29 5.83 7.31 -11.39
N MET A 30 5.20 7.14 -10.22
CA MET A 30 4.89 8.26 -9.31
C MET A 30 5.55 8.11 -7.94
N GLY A 31 5.98 6.90 -7.58
CA GLY A 31 6.35 6.58 -6.21
C GLY A 31 5.11 6.47 -5.32
N ILE A 32 5.10 5.49 -4.43
CA ILE A 32 3.95 5.17 -3.58
C ILE A 32 4.27 5.24 -2.08
N ARG A 33 5.50 5.65 -1.75
CA ARG A 33 6.02 5.63 -0.39
C ARG A 33 6.67 6.97 -0.08
N LEU A 34 6.44 7.45 1.14
CA LEU A 34 7.00 8.70 1.64
C LEU A 34 8.53 8.64 1.73
N SER A 35 9.15 9.82 1.79
CA SER A 35 10.56 9.93 2.13
C SER A 35 10.79 9.44 3.57
N LYS A 36 12.01 8.96 3.89
CA LYS A 36 12.34 8.51 5.25
C LYS A 36 12.08 9.59 6.30
N GLU A 37 12.35 10.85 5.97
CA GLU A 37 12.09 11.98 6.86
C GLU A 37 10.58 12.19 7.08
N ALA A 38 9.78 12.13 6.01
CA ALA A 38 8.33 12.27 6.11
C ALA A 38 7.69 11.09 6.86
N GLU A 39 8.20 9.86 6.70
CA GLU A 39 7.76 8.70 7.50
C GLU A 39 8.01 8.89 9.00
N MET A 40 9.16 9.48 9.38
CA MET A 40 9.48 9.77 10.77
C MET A 40 8.63 10.89 11.37
N LYS A 41 8.26 11.88 10.55
CA LYS A 41 7.42 13.03 10.96
C LYS A 41 5.93 12.68 11.02
N GLY A 42 5.50 11.70 10.23
CA GLY A 42 4.11 11.29 10.06
C GLY A 42 3.42 12.00 8.89
N THR A 43 2.56 11.26 8.17
CA THR A 43 1.82 11.72 6.97
C THR A 43 1.07 13.01 7.22
N ASP A 44 0.34 13.12 8.33
CA ASP A 44 -0.49 14.31 8.60
C ASP A 44 0.37 15.57 8.69
N VAL A 45 1.51 15.50 9.38
CA VAL A 45 2.43 16.62 9.55
C VAL A 45 3.23 16.88 8.26
N SER A 46 3.53 15.85 7.46
CA SER A 46 4.32 15.99 6.23
C SER A 46 3.51 16.46 5.02
N GLU A 47 2.25 16.06 4.90
CA GLU A 47 1.40 16.37 3.73
C GLU A 47 0.40 17.49 4.01
N THR A 48 -0.22 17.48 5.19
CA THR A 48 -1.29 18.43 5.55
C THR A 48 -0.88 19.48 6.57
N GLY A 49 0.28 19.32 7.20
CA GLY A 49 0.84 20.26 8.17
C GLY A 49 0.13 20.29 9.53
N VAL A 50 -0.76 19.33 9.80
CA VAL A 50 -1.52 19.24 11.05
C VAL A 50 -1.12 18.02 11.87
N ILE A 51 -1.33 18.10 13.18
CA ILE A 51 -1.22 16.97 14.10
C ILE A 51 -2.65 16.47 14.34
N ALA A 52 -2.97 15.25 13.88
CA ALA A 52 -4.34 14.73 13.92
C ALA A 52 -4.96 14.61 15.33
N TYR A 53 -4.13 14.57 16.39
CA TYR A 53 -4.59 14.41 17.78
C TYR A 53 -3.96 15.42 18.77
N SER A 54 -3.77 16.67 18.36
CA SER A 54 -3.14 17.73 19.18
C SER A 54 -3.87 18.09 20.50
N ILE A 55 -5.09 17.58 20.73
CA ILE A 55 -5.91 17.85 21.93
C ILE A 55 -5.53 16.89 23.09
N ARG A 56 -4.76 15.83 22.83
CA ARG A 56 -4.34 14.83 23.83
C ARG A 56 -2.86 14.90 24.22
N ASP A 57 -2.11 15.86 23.68
CA ASP A 57 -0.69 16.12 23.99
C ASP A 57 -0.52 17.26 25.02
#